data_AF-A0A8T6LZZ7-F1
#
_entry.id   AF-A0A8T6LZZ7-F1
#
_cell.length_a   1.000
_cell.length_b   1.000
_cell.length_c   1.000
_cell.angle_alpha   90.00
_cell.angle_beta   90.00
_cell.angle_gamma   90.00
#
_symmetry.space_group_name_H-M   'P 1'
#
loop_
_entity.id
_entity.type
_entity.pdbx_description
1 polymer ?
#
loop_
_entity_poly.entity_id
_entity_poly.type
_entity_poly.pdbx_seq_one_letter_code
_entity_poly.pdbx_strand_id
1 'polypeptide(L)'
;MELELDKYYFLEIKRRGRFIDYKAKIRKFLKNEVSVLTDDGERLTFFLNEIVRYKEIPPFEKKREFIINTKRVPKEKLKPVLKPEF
;
A
#
# COMPACT_ATOMS: atom_id res chain seq x y z
N MET A 1 5.58 19.10 -16.03
CA MET A 1 4.86 18.07 -15.26
C MET A 1 5.14 18.36 -13.80
N GLU A 2 4.22 19.02 -13.09
CA GLU A 2 4.41 19.48 -11.71
C GLU A 2 3.71 18.50 -10.76
N LEU A 3 4.46 17.49 -10.29
CA LEU A 3 4.03 16.62 -9.19
C LEU A 3 4.58 17.22 -7.89
N GLU A 4 3.72 17.49 -6.92
CA GLU A 4 4.14 18.06 -5.64
C GLU A 4 4.42 16.96 -4.61
N LEU A 5 5.45 17.19 -3.80
CA LEU A 5 5.79 16.32 -2.69
C LEU A 5 4.68 16.36 -1.64
N ASP A 6 4.50 15.23 -0.97
CA ASP A 6 3.53 15.05 0.11
C ASP A 6 2.05 15.22 -0.30
N LYS A 7 1.75 15.31 -1.60
CA LYS A 7 0.39 15.27 -2.14
C LYS A 7 0.01 13.88 -2.64
N TYR A 8 -1.30 13.64 -2.69
CA TYR A 8 -1.88 12.39 -3.16
C TYR A 8 -2.27 12.50 -4.63
N TYR A 9 -1.85 11.52 -5.42
CA TYR A 9 -2.18 11.44 -6.83
C TYR A 9 -2.68 10.05 -7.17
N PHE A 10 -3.59 10.03 -8.14
CA PHE A 10 -3.90 8.85 -8.93
C PHE A 10 -2.91 8.81 -10.10
N LEU A 11 -2.15 7.73 -10.22
CA LEU A 11 -1.14 7.52 -11.25
C LEU A 11 -1.53 6.33 -12.13
N GLU A 12 -1.68 6.55 -13.43
CA GLU A 12 -1.87 5.50 -14.43
C GLU A 12 -0.51 5.13 -15.02
N ILE A 13 -0.05 3.93 -14.72
CA ILE A 13 1.27 3.41 -15.11
C ILE A 13 1.10 2.38 -16.21
N LYS A 14 1.78 2.56 -17.35
CA LYS A 14 1.79 1.57 -18.43
C LYS A 14 3.02 0.69 -18.33
N ARG A 15 2.81 -0.57 -17.94
CA ARG A 15 3.87 -1.57 -17.81
C ARG A 15 3.56 -2.80 -18.67
N ARG A 16 4.48 -3.15 -19.58
CA ARG A 16 4.35 -4.31 -20.50
C ARG A 16 3.03 -4.33 -21.29
N GLY A 17 2.56 -3.16 -21.72
CA GLY A 17 1.31 -3.02 -22.49
C GLY A 17 0.02 -3.07 -21.66
N ARG A 18 0.10 -3.21 -20.33
CA ARG A 18 -1.04 -3.09 -19.41
C ARG A 18 -1.00 -1.75 -18.70
N PHE A 19 -2.16 -1.14 -18.51
CA PHE A 19 -2.35 0.07 -17.71
C PHE A 19 -2.73 -0.37 -16.30
N ILE A 20 -2.02 0.17 -15.30
CA ILE A 20 -2.24 -0.14 -13.90
C ILE A 20 -2.36 1.18 -13.17
N ASP A 21 -3.47 1.33 -12.46
CA ASP A 21 -3.79 2.51 -11.69
C ASP A 21 -3.32 2.38 -10.25
N TYR A 22 -2.60 3.38 -9.75
CA TYR A 22 -2.14 3.46 -8.37
C TYR A 22 -2.66 4.73 -7.71
N LYS A 23 -3.24 4.59 -6.52
CA LYS A 23 -3.48 5.72 -5.62
C LYS A 23 -2.29 5.82 -4.68
N ALA A 24 -1.49 6.86 -4.82
CA ALA A 24 -0.25 6.97 -4.05
C ALA A 24 0.11 8.41 -3.71
N LYS A 25 0.80 8.57 -2.58
CA LYS A 25 1.37 9.83 -2.11
C LYS A 25 2.79 9.99 -2.63
N ILE A 26 3.11 11.11 -3.27
CA ILE A 26 4.48 11.37 -3.74
C ILE A 26 5.37 11.63 -2.54
N ARG A 27 6.40 10.80 -2.34
CA ARG A 27 7.34 10.90 -1.22
C ARG A 27 8.66 11.50 -1.64
N LYS A 28 9.16 11.10 -2.81
CA LYS A 28 10.45 11.55 -3.32
C LYS A 28 10.38 11.62 -4.83
N PHE A 29 11.05 12.62 -5.38
CA PHE A 29 11.21 12.79 -6.81
C PHE A 29 12.69 12.88 -7.12
N LEU A 30 13.17 12.08 -8.08
CA LEU A 30 14.59 12.00 -8.42
C LEU A 30 14.77 11.95 -9.94
N LYS A 31 15.07 13.10 -10.56
CA LYS A 31 15.29 13.27 -12.01
C LYS A 31 14.20 12.66 -12.90
N ASN A 32 14.23 11.34 -13.10
CA ASN A 32 13.31 10.58 -13.94
C ASN A 32 12.53 9.47 -13.20
N GLU A 33 12.67 9.40 -11.89
CA GLU A 33 12.02 8.43 -11.01
C GLU A 33 11.18 9.14 -9.95
N VAL A 34 10.04 8.58 -9.64
CA VAL A 34 9.16 9.02 -8.56
C VAL A 34 8.95 7.88 -7.59
N SER A 35 9.28 8.12 -6.32
CA SER A 35 8.95 7.21 -5.23
C SER A 35 7.65 7.65 -4.59
N VAL A 36 6.71 6.72 -4.54
CA VAL A 36 5.37 6.95 -4.04
C VAL A 36 5.03 5.94 -2.95
N LEU A 37 4.16 6.34 -2.03
CA LEU A 37 3.60 5.48 -1.01
C LEU A 37 2.14 5.19 -1.41
N THR A 38 1.84 3.94 -1.78
CA THR A 38 0.49 3.54 -2.16
C THR A 38 -0.46 3.59 -0.97
N ASP A 39 -1.77 3.56 -1.25
CA ASP A 39 -2.79 3.39 -0.22
C ASP A 39 -2.50 2.19 0.67
N ASP A 40 -2.14 1.04 0.09
CA ASP A 40 -1.76 -0.19 0.79
C ASP A 40 -0.58 -0.02 1.77
N GLY A 41 0.16 1.09 1.68
CA GLY A 41 1.32 1.36 2.51
C GLY A 41 2.61 0.80 1.91
N GLU A 42 2.55 0.31 0.67
CA GLU A 42 3.70 -0.14 -0.07
C GLU A 42 4.45 1.05 -0.67
N ARG A 43 5.78 0.97 -0.67
CA ARG A 43 6.62 1.97 -1.32
C ARG A 43 6.98 1.46 -2.69
N LEU A 44 6.52 2.16 -3.72
CA LEU A 44 6.81 1.85 -5.11
C LEU A 44 7.62 2.98 -5.72
N THR A 45 8.51 2.62 -6.63
CA THR A 45 9.25 3.59 -7.45
C THR A 45 8.87 3.34 -8.90
N PHE A 46 8.48 4.41 -9.59
CA PHE A 46 8.09 4.39 -10.99
C PHE A 46 8.98 5.34 -11.78
N PHE A 47 9.28 5.00 -13.02
CA PHE A 47 9.89 5.96 -13.93
C PHE A 47 8.81 6.91 -14.46
N LEU A 48 9.13 8.19 -14.62
CA LEU A 48 8.22 9.18 -15.22
C LEU A 48 7.72 8.75 -16.60
N ASN A 49 8.58 8.07 -17.38
CA ASN A 49 8.23 7.53 -18.69
C ASN A 49 7.16 6.43 -18.64
N GLU A 50 6.97 5.77 -17.49
CA GLU A 50 5.92 4.77 -17.30
C GLU A 50 4.59 5.42 -16.90
N ILE A 51 4.60 6.66 -16.38
CA ILE A 51 3.40 7.40 -15.99
C ILE A 51 2.74 7.97 -17.24
N VAL A 52 1.63 7.37 -17.65
CA VAL A 52 0.84 7.85 -18.79
C VAL A 52 -0.06 9.00 -18.38
N ARG A 53 -0.66 8.90 -17.19
CA ARG A 53 -1.60 9.89 -16.68
C ARG A 53 -1.47 10.04 -15.18
N TYR A 54 -1.72 11.25 -14.69
CA TYR A 54 -1.80 11.51 -13.27
C TYR A 54 -2.93 12.51 -12.97
N LYS A 55 -3.53 12.38 -11.80
CA LYS A 55 -4.57 13.28 -11.31
C LYS A 55 -4.40 13.51 -9.82
N GLU A 56 -4.32 14.76 -9.39
CA GLU A 56 -4.33 15.10 -7.96
C GLU A 56 -5.66 14.64 -7.36
N ILE A 57 -5.59 13.96 -6.22
CA ILE A 57 -6.76 13.50 -5.48
C ILE A 57 -6.69 14.03 -4.05
N PRO A 58 -7.85 14.23 -3.40
CA PRO A 58 -7.86 14.54 -1.97
C PRO A 58 -7.18 13.41 -1.17
N PRO A 59 -6.61 13.72 0.00
CA PRO A 59 -6.07 12.72 0.90
C PRO A 59 -7.17 11.70 1.20
N PHE A 60 -6.96 10.44 0.83
CA PHE A 60 -7.89 9.37 1.20
C PHE A 60 -7.53 8.93 2.62
N GLU A 61 -8.47 9.09 3.55
CA GLU A 61 -8.38 8.45 4.86
C GLU A 61 -8.51 6.95 4.64
N LYS A 62 -7.41 6.24 4.85
CA LYS A 62 -7.40 4.78 4.85
C LYS A 62 -8.30 4.31 5.99
N LYS A 63 -9.54 3.92 5.69
CA LYS A 63 -10.32 3.03 6.56
C LYS A 63 -9.54 1.72 6.60
N ARG A 64 -8.62 1.61 7.57
CA ARG A 64 -8.03 0.34 7.95
C ARG A 64 -9.18 -0.51 8.49
N GLU A 65 -9.87 -1.22 7.62
CA GLU A 65 -10.58 -2.41 8.04
C GLU A 65 -9.49 -3.41 8.43
N PHE A 66 -9.09 -3.33 9.70
CA PHE A 66 -8.37 -4.41 10.34
C PHE A 66 -9.31 -5.60 10.27
N ILE A 67 -9.15 -6.45 9.26
CA ILE A 67 -9.67 -7.81 9.31
C ILE A 67 -8.79 -8.49 10.35
N ILE A 68 -9.12 -8.30 11.62
CA ILE A 68 -8.62 -9.12 12.70
C ILE A 68 -9.23 -10.48 12.40
N ASN A 69 -8.48 -11.31 11.69
CA ASN A 69 -8.85 -12.69 11.46
C ASN A 69 -8.72 -13.38 12.83
N THR A 70 -9.71 -13.16 13.70
CA THR A 70 -9.85 -13.88 14.96
C THR A 70 -10.09 -15.31 14.56
N LYS A 71 -9.01 -16.08 14.37
CA LYS A 71 -9.07 -17.53 14.42
C LYS A 71 -9.61 -17.85 15.81
N ARG A 72 -10.93 -18.03 15.91
CA ARG A 72 -11.59 -18.66 17.04
C ARG A 72 -10.99 -20.05 17.11
N VAL A 73 -9.96 -20.22 17.92
CA VAL A 73 -9.51 -21.55 18.33
C VAL A 73 -10.62 -22.10 19.22
N PRO A 74 -11.29 -23.20 18.83
CA PRO A 74 -12.26 -23.85 19.69
C PRO A 74 -11.56 -24.29 20.98
N LYS A 75 -12.22 -24.05 22.12
CA LYS A 75 -11.74 -24.31 23.48
C LYS A 75 -11.26 -25.76 23.68
N GLU A 76 -11.73 -26.68 22.84
CA GLU A 76 -11.36 -28.10 22.78
C GLU A 76 -9.88 -28.37 22.47
N LYS A 77 -9.16 -27.45 21.81
CA LYS A 77 -7.72 -27.60 21.55
C LYS A 77 -6.82 -27.03 22.65
N LEU A 78 -7.37 -26.43 23.71
CA LEU A 78 -6.61 -26.04 24.89
C LEU A 78 -6.41 -27.28 25.76
N LYS A 79 -5.36 -28.07 25.47
CA LYS A 79 -4.93 -29.13 26.39
C LYS A 79 -4.36 -28.47 27.65
N PRO A 80 -4.82 -28.83 28.86
CA PRO A 80 -4.15 -28.40 30.08
C PRO A 80 -2.77 -29.05 30.10
N VAL A 81 -1.72 -28.22 30.12
CA VAL A 81 -0.37 -28.67 30.45
C VAL A 81 -0.37 -28.94 31.95
N LEU A 82 -0.65 -30.18 32.34
CA LEU A 82 -0.34 -30.68 33.67
C LEU A 82 1.19 -30.60 33.81
N LYS A 83 1.66 -29.69 34.67
CA LYS A 83 3.08 -29.61 35.03
C LYS A 83 3.48 -30.91 35.75
N PRO A 84 4.71 -31.40 35.55
CA PRO A 84 5.16 -32.63 36.20
C PRO A 84 5.24 -32.42 37.71
N GLU A 85 4.65 -33.33 38.48
CA GLU A 85 4.98 -33.48 39.91
C GLU A 85 6.37 -34.11 40.02
N PHE A 86 7.20 -33.50 40.87
CA PHE A 86 8.55 -33.91 41.23
C PHE A 86 8.49 -34.94 42.37
#